data_AF-A0A351KBQ4-F1
#
_entry.id   AF-A0A351KBQ4-F1
#
_cell.length_a   1.000
_cell.length_b   1.000
_cell.length_c   1.000
_cell.angle_alpha   90.00
_cell.angle_beta   90.00
_cell.angle_gamma   90.00
#
_symmetry.space_group_name_H-M   'P 1'
#
loop_
_entity.id
_entity.type
_entity.pdbx_description
1 polymer ?
#
loop_
_entity_poly.entity_id
_entity_poly.type
_entity_poly.pdbx_seq_one_letter_code
_entity_poly.pdbx_strand_id
1 'polypeptide(L)'
;MAGQTDVVEHLDDLRRLVADAVAADSAEARWSAVAAVPPSLVESLLHAGMQGGDDLELLGTGVAASPGAASGVLCLTAEAVLDASDRGEAAVLVREETTPADEIGMQLAEGIVTARGGMASHAAVVARGWGVPAVVGLTDLLVSGDHVVLGGRRIDEGSPISLDGTTGEVFAGAAGVAAAAEVPELDVLLGWADEVRGDRVGVRANADRADDAARARAFGAEGIGLCRT
;
A
#
# COMPACT_ATOMS: atom_id res chain seq x y z
N MET A 1 -7.13 8.94 37.77
CA MET A 1 -6.73 7.56 37.45
C MET A 1 -6.63 7.50 35.95
N ALA A 2 -5.45 7.77 35.40
CA ALA A 2 -5.23 7.67 33.96
C ALA A 2 -5.29 6.18 33.62
N GLY A 3 -6.36 5.77 32.94
CA GLY A 3 -6.46 4.44 32.37
C GLY A 3 -5.29 4.25 31.41
N GLN A 4 -4.55 3.18 31.61
CA GLN A 4 -3.56 2.71 30.66
C GLN A 4 -4.33 2.33 29.41
N THR A 5 -4.33 3.19 28.39
CA THR A 5 -4.91 2.87 27.09
C THR A 5 -4.07 1.74 26.52
N ASP A 6 -4.60 0.52 26.53
CA ASP A 6 -3.99 -0.58 25.79
C ASP A 6 -3.88 -0.11 24.33
N VAL A 7 -2.64 0.00 23.84
CA VAL A 7 -2.39 0.50 22.49
C VAL A 7 -2.77 -0.60 21.53
N VAL A 8 -3.73 -0.33 20.65
CA VAL A 8 -4.17 -1.28 19.63
C VAL A 8 -3.18 -1.18 18.46
N GLU A 9 -2.18 -2.06 18.45
CA GLU A 9 -1.10 -2.05 17.45
C GLU A 9 -1.15 -3.25 16.51
N HIS A 10 -1.85 -4.33 16.91
CA HIS A 10 -1.85 -5.59 16.17
C HIS A 10 -3.26 -6.15 15.93
N LEU A 11 -3.35 -7.08 14.97
CA LEU A 11 -4.60 -7.75 14.62
C LEU A 11 -5.29 -8.42 15.82
N ASP A 12 -4.52 -9.02 16.73
CA ASP A 12 -5.08 -9.67 17.92
C ASP A 12 -5.67 -8.67 18.92
N ASP A 13 -5.13 -7.44 18.98
CA ASP A 13 -5.71 -6.37 19.78
C ASP A 13 -7.05 -5.91 19.19
N LEU A 14 -7.11 -5.75 17.86
CA LEU A 14 -8.36 -5.42 17.16
C LEU A 14 -9.43 -6.49 17.44
N ARG A 15 -9.07 -7.77 17.33
CA ARG A 15 -9.99 -8.88 17.59
C ARG A 15 -10.57 -8.85 18.99
N ARG A 16 -9.71 -8.65 19.99
CA ARG A 16 -10.12 -8.54 21.39
C ARG A 16 -11.03 -7.33 21.61
N LEU A 17 -10.64 -6.18 21.09
CA LEU A 17 -11.41 -4.94 21.21
C LEU A 17 -12.82 -5.08 20.61
N VAL A 18 -12.91 -5.64 19.40
CA VAL A 18 -14.19 -5.88 18.73
C VAL A 18 -15.04 -6.87 19.52
N ALA A 19 -14.46 -7.97 20.02
CA ALA A 19 -15.18 -8.94 20.84
C ALA A 19 -15.74 -8.32 22.13
N ASP A 20 -14.94 -7.50 22.83
CA ASP A 20 -15.36 -6.81 24.06
C ASP A 20 -16.48 -5.81 23.79
N ALA A 21 -16.39 -5.04 22.70
CA ALA A 21 -17.41 -4.08 22.32
C ALA A 21 -18.73 -4.75 21.87
N VAL A 22 -18.65 -5.89 21.17
CA VAL A 22 -19.80 -6.74 20.85
C VAL A 22 -20.46 -7.27 22.13
N ALA A 23 -19.67 -7.76 23.08
CA ALA A 23 -20.19 -8.30 24.34
C ALA A 23 -20.88 -7.23 25.22
N ALA A 24 -20.36 -6.00 25.19
CA ALA A 24 -20.95 -4.88 25.91
C ALA A 24 -22.25 -4.35 25.27
N ASP A 25 -22.44 -4.62 23.96
CA ASP A 25 -23.61 -4.24 23.14
C ASP A 25 -24.17 -2.83 23.44
N SER A 26 -23.30 -1.82 23.38
CA SER A 26 -23.69 -0.44 23.60
C SER A 26 -23.06 0.51 22.59
N ALA A 27 -23.75 1.62 22.32
CA ALA A 27 -23.22 2.66 21.44
C ALA A 27 -21.89 3.25 21.94
N GLU A 28 -21.71 3.35 23.26
CA GLU A 28 -20.49 3.88 23.88
C GLU A 28 -19.31 2.91 23.73
N ALA A 29 -19.56 1.60 23.80
CA ALA A 29 -18.55 0.59 23.53
C ALA A 29 -18.09 0.61 22.06
N ARG A 30 -19.04 0.69 21.11
CA ARG A 30 -18.73 0.80 19.67
C ARG A 30 -17.93 2.06 19.37
N TRP A 31 -18.35 3.21 19.91
CA TRP A 31 -17.62 4.47 19.78
C TRP A 31 -16.20 4.37 20.33
N SER A 32 -16.05 3.78 21.53
CA SER A 32 -14.74 3.63 22.17
C SER A 32 -13.82 2.71 21.37
N ALA A 33 -14.36 1.63 20.78
CA ALA A 33 -13.60 0.75 19.91
C ALA A 33 -13.11 1.49 18.66
N VAL A 34 -14.00 2.20 17.96
CA VAL A 34 -13.62 3.02 16.79
C VAL A 34 -12.56 4.06 17.16
N ALA A 35 -12.68 4.71 18.32
CA ALA A 35 -11.74 5.73 18.78
C ALA A 35 -10.37 5.16 19.20
N ALA A 36 -10.30 3.90 19.60
CA ALA A 36 -9.08 3.25 20.07
C ALA A 36 -8.22 2.68 18.92
N VAL A 37 -8.81 2.41 17.75
CA VAL A 37 -8.07 1.86 16.61
C VAL A 37 -7.43 2.99 15.79
N PRO A 38 -6.09 3.04 15.68
CA PRO A 38 -5.43 4.04 14.86
C PRO A 38 -5.65 3.75 13.36
N PRO A 39 -5.81 4.78 12.50
CA PRO A 39 -5.96 4.59 11.06
C PRO A 39 -4.81 3.79 10.41
N SER A 40 -3.59 3.91 10.93
CA SER A 40 -2.42 3.17 10.43
C SER A 40 -2.56 1.65 10.59
N LEU A 41 -3.28 1.17 11.60
CA LEU A 41 -3.59 -0.25 11.74
C LEU A 41 -4.64 -0.69 10.71
N VAL A 42 -5.62 0.15 10.40
CA VAL A 42 -6.57 -0.15 9.32
C VAL A 42 -5.84 -0.26 7.98
N GLU A 43 -4.95 0.69 7.68
CA GLU A 43 -4.12 0.64 6.47
C GLU A 43 -3.29 -0.66 6.42
N SER A 44 -2.56 -1.00 7.48
CA SER A 44 -1.71 -2.21 7.47
C SER A 44 -2.50 -3.51 7.30
N LEU A 45 -3.74 -3.58 7.78
CA LEU A 45 -4.61 -4.75 7.61
C LEU A 45 -5.20 -4.87 6.19
N LEU A 46 -5.27 -3.76 5.45
CA LEU A 46 -5.78 -3.73 4.07
C LEU A 46 -4.71 -4.05 3.03
N HIS A 47 -3.44 -4.06 3.41
CA HIS A 47 -2.32 -4.25 2.49
C HIS A 47 -1.51 -5.51 2.80
N ALA A 48 -0.93 -6.10 1.75
CA ALA A 48 0.01 -7.20 1.88
C ALA A 48 1.26 -6.75 2.67
N GLY A 49 1.66 -7.53 3.67
CA GLY A 49 2.85 -7.25 4.48
C GLY A 49 4.09 -7.97 3.96
N MET A 50 5.27 -7.40 4.20
CA MET A 50 6.54 -8.06 3.87
C MET A 50 6.85 -9.19 4.87
N GLN A 51 7.31 -10.33 4.38
CA GLN A 51 7.81 -11.46 5.17
C GLN A 51 9.27 -11.73 4.86
N GLY A 52 10.10 -11.78 5.91
CA GLY A 52 11.54 -12.04 5.78
C GLY A 52 12.35 -10.86 5.21
N GLY A 53 11.81 -9.64 5.27
CA GLY A 53 12.53 -8.42 4.85
C GLY A 53 13.81 -8.18 5.67
N ASP A 54 13.79 -8.50 6.96
CA ASP A 54 14.93 -8.34 7.88
C ASP A 54 16.15 -9.20 7.49
N ASP A 55 15.93 -10.28 6.74
CA ASP A 55 17.00 -11.16 6.25
C ASP A 55 17.60 -10.68 4.91
N LEU A 56 16.98 -9.66 4.28
CA LEU A 56 17.43 -9.10 3.01
C LEU A 56 18.33 -7.89 3.21
N GLU A 57 19.18 -7.65 2.22
CA GLU A 57 20.04 -6.48 2.20
C GLU A 57 19.20 -5.22 1.88
N LEU A 58 19.06 -4.33 2.86
CA LEU A 58 18.48 -3.00 2.66
C LEU A 58 19.37 -2.19 1.71
N LEU A 59 18.80 -1.79 0.58
CA LEU A 59 19.48 -0.99 -0.45
C LEU A 59 19.32 0.51 -0.20
N GLY A 60 18.17 0.92 0.34
CA GLY A 60 17.89 2.31 0.65
C GLY A 60 16.45 2.54 1.11
N THR A 61 16.19 3.76 1.58
CA THR A 61 14.89 4.19 2.08
C THR A 61 14.49 5.48 1.37
N GLY A 62 13.24 5.54 0.91
CA GLY A 62 12.63 6.71 0.29
C GLY A 62 11.37 7.16 1.02
N VAL A 63 10.51 7.86 0.29
CA VAL A 63 9.19 8.27 0.76
C VAL A 63 8.22 7.10 0.55
N ALA A 64 7.65 6.60 1.64
CA ALA A 64 6.52 5.66 1.67
C ALA A 64 5.29 6.29 0.99
N ALA A 65 5.17 6.08 -0.33
CA ALA A 65 4.21 6.79 -1.16
C ALA A 65 2.86 6.10 -1.21
N SER A 66 2.87 4.77 -1.23
CA SER A 66 1.69 3.91 -1.26
C SER A 66 1.98 2.64 -0.47
N PRO A 67 1.19 2.31 0.55
CA PRO A 67 1.46 1.22 1.49
C PRO A 67 1.39 -0.18 0.86
N GLY A 68 1.93 -1.16 1.59
CA GLY A 68 2.00 -2.58 1.21
C GLY A 68 3.38 -3.03 0.76
N ALA A 69 3.56 -4.33 0.63
CA ALA A 69 4.80 -4.97 0.20
C ALA A 69 4.70 -5.53 -1.21
N ALA A 70 5.78 -5.39 -1.97
CA ALA A 70 5.89 -5.95 -3.31
C ALA A 70 7.26 -6.62 -3.50
N SER A 71 7.28 -7.68 -4.31
CA SER A 71 8.50 -8.37 -4.70
C SER A 71 8.37 -8.84 -6.14
N GLY A 72 9.44 -8.70 -6.92
CA GLY A 72 9.43 -9.05 -8.34
C GLY A 72 10.78 -8.85 -9.01
N VAL A 73 10.82 -9.07 -10.31
CA VAL A 73 11.98 -8.73 -11.13
C VAL A 73 12.03 -7.21 -11.36
N LEU A 74 13.23 -6.64 -11.28
CA LEU A 74 13.46 -5.23 -11.57
C LEU A 74 13.23 -4.97 -13.06
N CYS A 75 12.30 -4.06 -13.38
CA CYS A 75 12.00 -3.62 -14.75
C CYS A 75 12.26 -2.12 -14.88
N LEU A 76 12.97 -1.72 -15.95
CA LEU A 76 13.36 -0.32 -16.16
C LEU A 76 12.42 0.45 -17.10
N THR A 77 11.54 -0.27 -17.79
CA THR A 77 10.58 0.27 -18.76
C THR A 77 9.21 -0.38 -18.58
N ALA A 78 8.17 0.28 -19.10
CA ALA A 78 6.82 -0.30 -19.13
C ALA A 78 6.76 -1.56 -20.01
N GLU A 79 7.54 -1.60 -21.09
CA GLU A 79 7.68 -2.77 -21.95
C GLU A 79 8.30 -3.96 -21.20
N ALA A 80 9.31 -3.73 -20.37
CA ALA A 80 9.91 -4.80 -19.56
C ALA A 80 8.92 -5.37 -18.54
N VAL A 81 8.03 -4.53 -17.97
CA VAL A 81 6.94 -4.98 -17.10
C VAL A 81 5.93 -5.82 -17.87
N LEU A 82 5.53 -5.39 -19.07
CA LEU A 82 4.65 -6.16 -19.95
C LEU A 82 5.24 -7.53 -20.29
N ASP A 83 6.52 -7.56 -20.69
CA ASP A 83 7.22 -8.80 -21.01
C ASP A 83 7.30 -9.74 -19.79
N ALA A 84 7.51 -9.21 -18.58
CA ALA A 84 7.48 -9.99 -17.34
C ALA A 84 6.07 -10.55 -17.05
N SER A 85 5.03 -9.72 -17.21
CA SER A 85 3.63 -10.11 -17.05
C SER A 85 3.23 -11.23 -18.03
N ASP A 86 3.66 -11.15 -19.28
CA ASP A 86 3.45 -12.19 -20.31
C ASP A 86 4.12 -13.53 -19.93
N ARG A 87 5.20 -13.49 -19.16
CA ARG A 87 5.86 -14.68 -18.59
C ARG A 87 5.24 -15.15 -17.26
N GLY A 88 4.28 -14.40 -16.71
CA GLY A 88 3.71 -14.66 -15.39
C GLY A 88 4.66 -14.33 -14.23
N GLU A 89 5.62 -13.44 -14.47
CA GLU A 89 6.58 -12.96 -13.46
C GLU A 89 6.06 -11.67 -12.83
N ALA A 90 6.11 -11.58 -11.50
CA ALA A 90 5.91 -10.35 -10.77
C ALA A 90 6.99 -9.32 -11.13
N ALA A 91 6.61 -8.07 -11.35
CA ALA A 91 7.51 -7.01 -11.80
C ALA A 91 7.51 -5.81 -10.84
N VAL A 92 8.68 -5.23 -10.61
CA VAL A 92 8.84 -3.96 -9.89
C VAL A 92 9.37 -2.94 -10.88
N LEU A 93 8.56 -1.92 -11.17
CA LEU A 93 8.93 -0.84 -12.09
C LEU A 93 9.83 0.16 -11.38
N VAL A 94 11.06 0.33 -11.87
CA VAL A 94 12.05 1.27 -11.33
C VAL A 94 12.35 2.36 -12.36
N ARG A 95 12.12 3.63 -12.00
CA ARG A 95 12.28 4.78 -12.91
C ARG A 95 12.99 5.95 -12.22
N GLU A 96 13.56 6.88 -12.98
CA GLU A 96 13.97 8.17 -12.39
C GLU A 96 12.73 8.93 -11.91
N GLU A 97 11.78 9.11 -12.83
CA GLU A 97 10.45 9.67 -12.64
C GLU A 97 9.49 8.92 -13.57
N THR A 98 8.23 8.76 -13.16
CA THR A 98 7.17 8.23 -14.02
C THR A 98 6.47 9.34 -14.78
N THR A 99 5.99 9.03 -15.97
CA THR A 99 5.18 9.88 -16.85
C THR A 99 3.88 9.17 -17.23
N PRO A 100 2.91 9.84 -17.88
CA PRO A 100 1.71 9.18 -18.39
C PRO A 100 2.01 8.03 -19.38
N ALA A 101 3.17 8.03 -20.05
CA ALA A 101 3.56 6.93 -20.93
C ALA A 101 3.86 5.63 -20.16
N ASP A 102 4.19 5.73 -18.87
CA ASP A 102 4.51 4.58 -18.02
C ASP A 102 3.26 3.93 -17.41
N GLU A 103 2.04 4.50 -17.60
CA GLU A 103 0.82 4.07 -16.90
C GLU A 103 0.50 2.57 -17.05
N ILE A 104 0.69 2.01 -18.25
CA ILE A 104 0.43 0.57 -18.50
C ILE A 104 1.39 -0.28 -17.67
N GLY A 105 2.68 0.08 -17.64
CA GLY A 105 3.67 -0.61 -16.81
C GLY A 105 3.37 -0.45 -15.32
N MET A 106 2.96 0.74 -14.89
CA MET A 106 2.60 1.01 -13.50
C MET A 106 1.38 0.21 -13.03
N GLN A 107 0.41 -0.06 -13.89
CA GLN A 107 -0.78 -0.87 -13.56
C GLN A 107 -0.47 -2.35 -13.40
N LEU A 108 0.48 -2.85 -14.19
CA LEU A 108 0.85 -4.26 -14.22
C LEU A 108 1.98 -4.61 -13.23
N ALA A 109 2.70 -3.60 -12.74
CA ALA A 109 3.74 -3.80 -11.75
C ALA A 109 3.13 -4.12 -10.37
N GLU A 110 3.77 -5.05 -9.66
CA GLU A 110 3.47 -5.34 -8.25
C GLU A 110 3.93 -4.20 -7.34
N GLY A 111 4.93 -3.42 -7.77
CA GLY A 111 5.38 -2.25 -7.02
C GLY A 111 6.17 -1.26 -7.86
N ILE A 112 6.27 -0.04 -7.36
CA ILE A 112 6.87 1.09 -8.08
C ILE A 112 7.96 1.74 -7.22
N VAL A 113 9.13 1.94 -7.81
CA VAL A 113 10.25 2.63 -7.17
C VAL A 113 10.72 3.79 -8.04
N THR A 114 10.85 4.98 -7.47
CA THR A 114 11.41 6.13 -8.21
C THR A 114 12.55 6.83 -7.50
N ALA A 115 13.51 7.32 -8.28
CA ALA A 115 14.64 8.09 -7.75
C ALA A 115 14.20 9.48 -7.29
N ARG A 116 13.21 10.06 -7.97
CA ARG A 116 12.68 11.41 -7.69
C ARG A 116 11.18 11.37 -7.45
N GLY A 117 10.68 12.49 -6.93
CA GLY A 117 9.28 12.66 -6.57
C GLY A 117 9.06 12.62 -5.06
N GLY A 118 7.99 13.26 -4.61
CA GLY A 118 7.52 13.19 -3.23
C GLY A 118 6.08 12.68 -3.18
N MET A 119 5.40 12.90 -2.04
CA MET A 119 4.02 12.43 -1.83
C MET A 119 3.02 12.92 -2.88
N ALA A 120 3.26 14.07 -3.52
CA ALA A 120 2.39 14.62 -4.56
C ALA A 120 2.87 14.34 -6.01
N SER A 121 3.88 13.48 -6.18
CA SER A 121 4.37 13.11 -7.52
C SER A 121 3.37 12.23 -8.28
N HIS A 122 3.55 12.15 -9.61
CA HIS A 122 2.74 11.29 -10.47
C HIS A 122 2.72 9.84 -9.96
N ALA A 123 3.90 9.24 -9.75
CA ALA A 123 4.05 7.89 -9.20
C ALA A 123 3.25 7.71 -7.90
N ALA A 124 3.41 8.62 -6.94
CA ALA A 124 2.77 8.53 -5.64
C ALA A 124 1.23 8.63 -5.72
N VAL A 125 0.70 9.55 -6.53
CA VAL A 125 -0.74 9.75 -6.67
C VAL A 125 -1.40 8.56 -7.36
N VAL A 126 -0.75 8.07 -8.42
CA VAL A 126 -1.26 6.96 -9.23
C VAL A 126 -1.19 5.64 -8.47
N ALA A 127 -0.04 5.34 -7.84
CA ALA A 127 0.16 4.13 -7.06
C ALA A 127 -0.88 3.99 -5.94
N ARG A 128 -1.14 5.07 -5.19
CA ARG A 128 -2.19 5.08 -4.15
C ARG A 128 -3.60 4.87 -4.71
N GLY A 129 -3.89 5.44 -5.88
CA GLY A 129 -5.19 5.26 -6.53
C GLY A 129 -5.46 3.81 -6.92
N TRP A 130 -4.41 3.07 -7.27
CA TRP A 130 -4.48 1.67 -7.68
C TRP A 130 -4.18 0.68 -6.55
N GLY A 131 -3.71 1.15 -5.40
CA GLY A 131 -3.29 0.29 -4.28
C GLY A 131 -2.00 -0.48 -4.58
N VAL A 132 -1.17 0.03 -5.48
CA VAL A 132 0.14 -0.56 -5.81
C VAL A 132 1.16 -0.03 -4.81
N PRO A 133 1.90 -0.89 -4.08
CA PRO A 133 3.02 -0.48 -3.23
C PRO A 133 4.01 0.43 -3.94
N ALA A 134 4.41 1.53 -3.30
CA ALA A 134 5.35 2.45 -3.92
C ALA A 134 6.28 3.17 -2.94
N VAL A 135 7.55 3.26 -3.35
CA VAL A 135 8.59 4.05 -2.69
C VAL A 135 9.13 5.07 -3.69
N VAL A 136 9.00 6.35 -3.39
CA VAL A 136 9.45 7.43 -4.30
C VAL A 136 10.56 8.26 -3.66
N GLY A 137 11.34 8.95 -4.48
CA GLY A 137 12.35 9.88 -3.96
C GLY A 137 13.54 9.20 -3.29
N LEU A 138 13.94 8.01 -3.76
CA LEU A 138 15.22 7.41 -3.37
C LEU A 138 16.36 8.20 -4.02
N THR A 139 16.88 9.22 -3.32
CA THR A 139 17.87 10.15 -3.88
C THR A 139 19.18 9.49 -4.31
N ASP A 140 19.50 8.34 -3.73
CA ASP A 140 20.72 7.58 -4.04
C ASP A 140 20.52 6.55 -5.16
N LEU A 141 19.30 6.45 -5.71
CA LEU A 141 18.99 5.60 -6.86
C LEU A 141 19.47 6.26 -8.16
N LEU A 142 20.37 5.59 -8.87
CA LEU A 142 20.79 5.96 -10.22
C LEU A 142 20.24 4.94 -11.21
N VAL A 143 19.48 5.40 -12.19
CA VAL A 143 18.86 4.53 -13.20
C VAL A 143 19.63 4.65 -14.52
N SER A 144 20.03 3.51 -15.07
CA SER A 144 20.70 3.41 -16.37
C SER A 144 19.84 2.60 -17.34
N GLY A 145 20.33 2.32 -18.55
CA GLY A 145 19.55 1.61 -19.57
C GLY A 145 19.34 0.12 -19.33
N ASP A 146 20.19 -0.52 -18.52
CA ASP A 146 20.23 -1.98 -18.29
C ASP A 146 20.40 -2.36 -16.80
N HIS A 147 20.51 -1.37 -15.92
CA HIS A 147 20.73 -1.57 -14.49
C HIS A 147 20.33 -0.34 -13.67
N VAL A 148 20.30 -0.52 -12.36
CA VAL A 148 20.33 0.58 -11.39
C VAL A 148 21.56 0.48 -10.49
N VAL A 149 21.90 1.60 -9.86
CA VAL A 149 22.79 1.64 -8.71
C VAL A 149 22.00 2.16 -7.51
N LEU A 150 21.95 1.38 -6.43
CA LEU A 150 21.32 1.75 -5.16
C LEU A 150 22.11 1.15 -4.01
N GLY A 151 22.30 1.88 -2.91
CA GLY A 151 23.13 1.42 -1.78
C GLY A 151 24.60 1.18 -2.17
N GLY A 152 25.09 1.82 -3.24
CA GLY A 152 26.43 1.57 -3.80
C GLY A 152 26.57 0.26 -4.57
N ARG A 153 25.48 -0.49 -4.78
CA ARG A 153 25.45 -1.77 -5.50
C ARG A 153 24.81 -1.61 -6.87
N ARG A 154 25.42 -2.22 -7.88
CA ARG A 154 24.81 -2.40 -9.22
C ARG A 154 23.82 -3.57 -9.17
N ILE A 155 22.60 -3.33 -9.66
CA ILE A 155 21.53 -4.32 -9.76
C ILE A 155 21.05 -4.30 -11.21
N ASP A 156 21.26 -5.41 -11.92
CA ASP A 156 20.90 -5.53 -13.33
C ASP A 156 19.39 -5.71 -13.49
N GLU A 157 18.85 -5.26 -14.62
CA GLU A 157 17.46 -5.52 -15.01
C GLU A 157 17.17 -7.04 -15.00
N GLY A 158 15.97 -7.41 -14.53
CA GLY A 158 15.58 -8.79 -14.29
C GLY A 158 16.01 -9.36 -12.92
N SER A 159 16.85 -8.67 -12.17
CA SER A 159 17.24 -9.10 -10.81
C SER A 159 16.06 -9.01 -9.84
N PRO A 160 15.95 -9.91 -8.86
CA PRO A 160 14.91 -9.83 -7.83
C PRO A 160 15.12 -8.60 -6.93
N ILE A 161 14.06 -7.84 -6.72
CA ILE A 161 14.00 -6.67 -5.85
C ILE A 161 12.68 -6.67 -5.08
N SER A 162 12.70 -6.15 -3.86
CA SER A 162 11.52 -6.04 -3.01
C SER A 162 11.41 -4.65 -2.42
N LEU A 163 10.19 -4.20 -2.10
CA LEU A 163 9.94 -2.95 -1.41
C LEU A 163 8.82 -3.09 -0.38
N ASP A 164 8.93 -2.29 0.68
CA ASP A 164 7.83 -2.02 1.61
C ASP A 164 7.42 -0.55 1.46
N GLY A 165 6.29 -0.34 0.81
CA GLY A 165 5.69 0.98 0.59
C GLY A 165 5.12 1.62 1.86
N THR A 166 5.07 0.89 2.98
CA THR A 166 4.67 1.38 4.31
C THR A 166 5.84 2.01 5.04
N THR A 167 7.00 1.35 5.03
CA THR A 167 8.22 1.87 5.67
C THR A 167 9.05 2.75 4.73
N GLY A 168 8.85 2.61 3.42
CA GLY A 168 9.64 3.28 2.40
C GLY A 168 10.94 2.57 2.05
N GLU A 169 11.11 1.30 2.46
CA GLU A 169 12.35 0.56 2.31
C GLU A 169 12.39 -0.26 1.02
N VAL A 170 13.58 -0.41 0.44
CA VAL A 170 13.84 -1.20 -0.77
C VAL A 170 14.99 -2.16 -0.51
N PHE A 171 14.83 -3.42 -0.89
CA PHE A 171 15.72 -4.53 -0.55
C PHE A 171 16.19 -5.27 -1.79
N ALA A 172 17.43 -5.76 -1.75
CA ALA A 172 17.92 -6.68 -2.76
C ALA A 172 17.39 -8.10 -2.51
N GLY A 173 16.93 -8.76 -3.58
CA GLY A 173 16.38 -10.11 -3.48
C GLY A 173 14.86 -10.14 -3.41
N ALA A 174 14.34 -11.35 -3.28
CA ALA A 174 12.91 -11.63 -3.23
C ALA A 174 12.47 -11.88 -1.79
N ALA A 175 11.67 -10.97 -1.24
CA ALA A 175 10.98 -11.14 0.02
C ALA A 175 9.72 -12.00 -0.18
N GLY A 176 9.28 -12.66 0.89
CA GLY A 176 7.91 -13.17 0.92
C GLY A 176 6.94 -12.00 0.99
N VAL A 177 5.82 -12.09 0.27
CA VAL A 177 4.71 -11.13 0.38
C VAL A 177 3.54 -11.88 0.97
N ALA A 178 3.12 -11.50 2.18
CA ALA A 178 1.96 -12.08 2.83
C ALA A 178 0.70 -11.66 2.08
N ALA A 179 -0.21 -12.60 1.83
CA ALA A 179 -1.56 -12.23 1.40
C ALA A 179 -2.21 -11.31 2.44
N ALA A 180 -3.00 -10.34 1.98
CA ALA A 180 -3.86 -9.56 2.87
C ALA A 180 -4.74 -10.52 3.68
N ALA A 181 -4.74 -10.37 5.00
CA ALA A 181 -5.56 -11.21 5.86
C ALA A 181 -7.04 -10.87 5.64
N GLU A 182 -7.90 -11.89 5.54
CA GLU A 182 -9.33 -11.66 5.76
C GLU A 182 -9.53 -11.38 7.25
N VAL A 183 -9.97 -10.17 7.56
CA VAL A 183 -10.18 -9.70 8.94
C VAL A 183 -11.64 -9.30 9.10
N PRO A 184 -12.55 -10.24 9.41
CA PRO A 184 -13.97 -9.93 9.60
C PRO A 184 -14.23 -8.88 10.68
N GLU A 185 -13.36 -8.80 11.69
CA GLU A 185 -13.44 -7.79 12.74
C GLU A 185 -13.22 -6.37 12.23
N LEU A 186 -12.49 -6.21 11.12
CA LEU A 186 -12.31 -4.92 10.46
C LEU A 186 -13.63 -4.45 9.83
N ASP A 187 -14.37 -5.34 9.18
CA ASP A 187 -15.69 -5.01 8.62
C ASP A 187 -16.67 -4.57 9.70
N VAL A 188 -16.65 -5.24 10.86
CA VAL A 188 -17.46 -4.88 12.03
C VAL A 188 -17.08 -3.49 12.54
N LEU A 189 -15.79 -3.23 12.72
CA LEU A 189 -15.28 -1.93 13.17
C LEU A 189 -15.66 -0.81 12.19
N LEU A 190 -15.50 -1.03 10.89
CA LEU A 190 -15.87 -0.07 9.85
C LEU A 190 -17.39 0.18 9.83
N GLY A 191 -18.20 -0.86 10.02
CA GLY A 191 -19.64 -0.72 10.22
C GLY A 191 -20.00 0.19 11.42
N TRP A 192 -19.27 0.06 12.53
CA TRP A 192 -19.44 0.99 13.66
C TRP A 192 -18.94 2.39 13.35
N ALA A 193 -17.87 2.54 12.57
CA ALA A 193 -17.41 3.85 12.13
C ALA A 193 -18.48 4.56 11.29
N ASP A 194 -19.20 3.83 10.44
CA ASP A 194 -20.36 4.30 9.68
C ASP A 194 -21.49 4.76 10.62
N GLU A 195 -21.84 3.95 11.62
CA GLU A 195 -22.84 4.31 12.65
C GLU A 195 -22.43 5.58 13.42
N VAL A 196 -21.16 5.66 13.84
CA VAL A 196 -20.63 6.76 14.64
C VAL A 196 -20.58 8.05 13.84
N ARG A 197 -20.18 8.01 12.56
CA ARG A 197 -20.17 9.21 11.71
C ARG A 197 -21.58 9.70 11.40
N GLY A 198 -22.54 8.79 11.21
CA GLY A 198 -23.90 9.11 10.75
C GLY A 198 -23.87 9.95 9.47
N ASP A 199 -24.80 10.90 9.35
CA ASP A 199 -24.91 11.76 8.16
C ASP A 199 -23.97 12.98 8.16
N ARG A 200 -22.96 13.00 9.05
CA ARG A 200 -22.09 14.19 9.20
C ARG A 200 -21.09 14.33 8.06
N VAL A 201 -20.57 13.20 7.57
CA VAL A 201 -19.57 13.14 6.49
C VAL A 201 -19.87 11.91 5.64
N GLY A 202 -20.09 12.12 4.33
CA GLY A 202 -20.18 11.01 3.38
C GLY A 202 -18.80 10.62 2.85
N VAL A 203 -18.54 9.32 2.69
CA VAL A 203 -17.28 8.81 2.14
C VAL A 203 -17.46 8.50 0.66
N ARG A 204 -16.78 9.27 -0.20
CA ARG A 204 -16.82 9.11 -1.66
C ARG A 204 -15.41 8.80 -2.18
N ALA A 205 -15.34 8.10 -3.30
CA ALA A 205 -14.08 7.70 -3.91
C ALA A 205 -13.64 8.65 -5.02
N ASN A 206 -12.33 8.72 -5.23
CA ASN A 206 -11.76 9.25 -6.46
C ASN A 206 -11.55 8.05 -7.40
N ALA A 207 -12.33 7.98 -8.48
CA ALA A 207 -12.26 6.86 -9.41
C ALA A 207 -12.51 7.35 -10.84
N ASP A 208 -11.58 7.03 -11.72
CA ASP A 208 -11.57 7.50 -13.11
C ASP A 208 -12.01 6.37 -14.08
N ARG A 209 -12.04 5.11 -13.60
CA ARG A 209 -12.45 3.92 -14.37
C ARG A 209 -13.58 3.16 -13.69
N ALA A 210 -14.29 2.34 -14.47
CA ALA A 210 -15.40 1.53 -13.99
C ALA A 210 -14.96 0.52 -12.90
N ASP A 211 -13.83 -0.15 -13.10
CA ASP A 211 -13.32 -1.15 -12.15
C ASP A 211 -12.86 -0.51 -10.83
N ASP A 212 -12.26 0.69 -10.90
CA ASP A 212 -11.90 1.48 -9.72
C ASP A 212 -13.15 1.88 -8.92
N ALA A 213 -14.20 2.31 -9.61
CA ALA A 213 -15.48 2.66 -8.98
C ALA A 213 -16.16 1.43 -8.34
N ALA A 214 -16.12 0.27 -9.00
CA ALA A 214 -16.65 -0.98 -8.48
C ALA A 214 -15.90 -1.44 -7.23
N ARG A 215 -14.56 -1.39 -7.25
CA ARG A 215 -13.71 -1.69 -6.08
C ARG A 215 -13.99 -0.75 -4.93
N ALA A 216 -14.05 0.56 -5.17
CA ALA A 216 -14.34 1.53 -4.12
C ALA A 216 -15.72 1.31 -3.51
N ARG A 217 -16.71 0.94 -4.32
CA ARG A 217 -18.05 0.59 -3.84
C ARG A 217 -18.03 -0.67 -2.95
N ALA A 218 -17.22 -1.66 -3.26
CA ALA A 218 -17.05 -2.85 -2.44
C ALA A 218 -16.48 -2.53 -1.05
N PHE A 219 -15.62 -1.50 -0.95
CA PHE A 219 -15.10 -0.95 0.31
C PHE A 219 -16.03 0.07 1.00
N GLY A 220 -17.30 0.19 0.56
CA GLY A 220 -18.29 1.03 1.22
C GLY A 220 -18.39 2.48 0.72
N ALA A 221 -17.72 2.84 -0.38
CA ALA A 221 -17.86 4.19 -0.93
C ALA A 221 -19.32 4.50 -1.35
N GLU A 222 -19.80 5.67 -0.94
CA GLU A 222 -21.18 6.15 -1.15
C GLU A 222 -21.36 6.84 -2.52
N GLY A 223 -20.29 7.01 -3.28
CA GLY A 223 -20.31 7.53 -4.65
C GLY A 223 -18.92 8.02 -5.10
N ILE A 224 -18.86 8.68 -6.25
CA ILE A 224 -17.62 9.24 -6.81
C ILE A 224 -17.51 10.74 -6.57
N GLY A 225 -16.56 11.15 -5.74
CA GLY A 225 -16.28 12.54 -5.39
C GLY A 225 -15.51 13.29 -6.47
N LEU A 226 -14.62 12.59 -7.18
CA LEU A 226 -13.79 13.10 -8.25
C LEU A 226 -13.59 12.03 -9.32
N CYS A 227 -13.86 12.38 -10.57
CA CYS A 227 -13.52 11.62 -11.77
C CYS A 227 -12.78 12.57 -12.71
N ARG A 228 -11.54 12.22 -13.08
CA ARG A 228 -10.68 12.99 -13.97
C ARG A 228 -10.98 12.60 -15.42
N THR A 229 -11.12 13.59 -16.30
CA THR A 229 -11.53 13.44 -17.71
C THR A 229 -10.39 13.63 -18.68
#